data_AF-A0A2E5VTW1-F1
#
_entry.id   AF-A0A2E5VTW1-F1
#
_cell.length_a   1.000
_cell.length_b   1.000
_cell.length_c   1.000
_cell.angle_alpha   90.00
_cell.angle_beta   90.00
_cell.angle_gamma   90.00
#
_symmetry.space_group_name_H-M   'P 1'
#
loop_
_entity.id
_entity.type
_entity.pdbx_description
1 polymer ?
#
loop_
_entity_poly.entity_id
_entity_poly.type
_entity_poly.pdbx_seq_one_letter_code
_entity_poly.pdbx_strand_id
1 'polypeptide(L)'
;NFYLVCGDRHWQYHAVDPRGPEEFSSGALVDVNSRLGRKAGDPKSTDPEATIKQPYLQNPASGGFLHVTSLAAQTSQAAQLIFQHRDEHGKLLNQVVK
;
A
#
# COMPACT_ATOMS: atom_id res chain seq x y z
N ASN A 1 7.26 -15.44 4.94
CA ASN A 1 6.60 -14.18 4.55
C ASN A 1 7.18 -13.69 3.24
N PHE A 2 6.33 -13.36 2.26
CA PHE A 2 6.73 -12.81 0.96
C PHE A 2 5.83 -11.61 0.67
N TYR A 3 6.45 -10.46 0.37
CA TYR A 3 5.78 -9.18 0.15
C TYR A 3 6.29 -8.55 -1.14
N LEU A 4 5.39 -7.89 -1.87
CA LEU A 4 5.72 -7.15 -3.08
C LEU A 4 5.66 -5.66 -2.78
N VAL A 5 6.69 -4.93 -3.21
CA VAL A 5 6.70 -3.45 -3.21
C VAL A 5 6.84 -2.99 -4.65
N CYS A 6 5.91 -2.15 -5.11
CA CYS A 6 5.87 -1.72 -6.50
C CYS A 6 5.50 -0.24 -6.67
N GLY A 7 5.70 0.26 -7.89
CA GLY A 7 5.33 1.62 -8.32
C GLY A 7 4.50 1.58 -9.60
N ASP A 8 4.84 2.43 -10.58
CA ASP A 8 4.15 2.63 -11.88
C ASP A 8 2.73 3.22 -11.77
N ARG A 9 1.87 2.61 -10.96
CA ARG A 9 0.56 3.18 -10.64
C ARG A 9 0.74 4.43 -9.79
N HIS A 10 0.36 5.58 -10.32
CA HIS A 10 0.51 6.89 -9.66
C HIS A 10 -0.46 7.11 -8.47
N TRP A 11 -0.68 6.11 -7.63
CA TRP A 11 -1.46 6.20 -6.40
C TRP A 11 -0.91 5.20 -5.38
N GLN A 12 -1.26 5.40 -4.11
CA GLN A 12 -0.84 4.49 -3.04
C GLN A 12 -1.94 3.46 -2.74
N TYR A 13 -1.56 2.21 -2.50
CA TYR A 13 -2.49 1.15 -2.09
C TYR A 13 -1.81 -0.02 -1.38
N HIS A 14 -2.62 -0.77 -0.65
CA HIS A 14 -2.31 -2.10 -0.15
C HIS A 14 -3.34 -3.07 -0.72
N ALA A 15 -2.86 -4.12 -1.39
CA ALA A 15 -3.68 -5.18 -1.96
C ALA A 15 -3.24 -6.55 -1.45
N VAL A 16 -4.20 -7.45 -1.28
CA VAL A 16 -3.97 -8.84 -0.83
C VAL A 16 -4.62 -9.76 -1.85
N ASP A 17 -3.78 -10.54 -2.53
CA ASP A 17 -4.23 -11.57 -3.46
C ASP A 17 -4.96 -12.70 -2.70
N PRO A 18 -6.01 -13.31 -3.25
CA PRO A 18 -6.74 -14.41 -2.59
C PRO A 18 -5.86 -15.62 -2.23
N ARG A 19 -4.69 -15.77 -2.86
CA ARG A 19 -3.69 -16.82 -2.55
C ARG A 19 -2.74 -16.44 -1.42
N GLY A 20 -2.79 -15.21 -0.91
CA GLY A 20 -2.06 -14.76 0.27
C GLY A 20 -0.99 -13.67 0.08
N PRO A 21 -0.30 -13.52 -1.07
CA PRO A 21 0.68 -12.45 -1.24
C PRO A 21 0.09 -11.05 -1.05
N GLU A 22 0.85 -10.18 -0.39
CA GLU A 22 0.48 -8.77 -0.17
C GLU A 22 1.38 -7.85 -1.01
N GLU A 23 0.76 -6.88 -1.67
CA GLU A 23 1.39 -5.86 -2.49
C GLU A 23 1.17 -4.48 -1.88
N PHE A 24 2.27 -3.77 -1.66
CA PHE A 24 2.29 -2.39 -1.18
C PHE A 24 2.81 -1.49 -2.31
N SER A 25 2.04 -0.49 -2.69
CA SER A 25 2.38 0.36 -3.82
C SER A 25 2.42 1.83 -3.47
N SER A 26 3.41 2.52 -4.03
CA SER A 26 3.54 3.97 -3.98
C SER A 26 4.23 4.45 -5.26
N GLY A 27 3.45 4.84 -6.28
CA GLY A 27 4.01 5.20 -7.59
C GLY A 27 4.05 6.68 -7.94
N ALA A 28 3.51 7.58 -7.09
CA ALA A 28 3.62 9.03 -7.30
C ALA A 28 4.41 9.66 -6.15
N LEU A 29 5.55 10.30 -6.45
CA LEU A 29 6.33 11.02 -5.45
C LEU A 29 5.68 12.35 -5.06
N VAL A 30 5.01 13.02 -6.00
CA VAL A 30 4.41 14.35 -5.84
C VAL A 30 2.95 14.39 -6.27
N ASP A 31 2.18 15.29 -5.68
CA ASP A 31 0.73 15.45 -5.88
C ASP A 31 0.35 15.64 -7.35
N VAL A 32 1.14 16.41 -8.11
CA VAL A 32 0.87 16.72 -9.54
C VAL A 32 0.80 15.48 -10.43
N ASN A 33 1.50 14.41 -10.04
CA ASN A 33 1.49 13.15 -10.77
C ASN A 33 0.46 12.15 -10.24
N SER A 34 -0.10 12.41 -9.05
CA SER A 34 -0.98 11.49 -8.34
C SER A 34 -2.37 11.38 -8.97
N ARG A 35 -3.01 10.22 -8.80
CA ARG A 35 -4.37 9.93 -9.26
C ARG A 35 -5.12 9.12 -8.20
N LEU A 36 -6.44 9.00 -8.33
CA LEU A 36 -7.20 8.02 -7.55
C LEU A 36 -7.20 6.68 -8.28
N GLY A 37 -6.84 5.62 -7.56
CA GLY A 37 -6.96 4.26 -8.08
C GLY A 37 -8.42 3.80 -8.15
N ARG A 38 -8.66 2.74 -8.93
CA ARG A 38 -9.97 2.07 -8.95
C ARG A 38 -10.03 1.03 -7.83
N LYS A 39 -11.21 0.92 -7.21
CA LYS A 39 -11.49 -0.11 -6.21
C LYS A 39 -11.65 -1.48 -6.88
N ALA A 40 -11.25 -2.53 -6.17
CA ALA A 40 -11.68 -3.90 -6.51
C ALA A 40 -13.22 -3.94 -6.56
N GLY A 41 -13.78 -4.59 -7.58
CA GLY A 41 -15.22 -4.60 -7.83
C GLY A 41 -15.75 -3.49 -8.73
N ASP A 42 -14.95 -2.48 -9.10
CA ASP A 42 -15.34 -1.51 -10.13
C ASP A 42 -15.38 -2.25 -11.49
N PRO A 43 -16.51 -2.23 -12.22
CA PRO A 43 -16.64 -2.90 -13.52
C PRO A 43 -15.62 -2.47 -14.58
N LYS A 44 -14.98 -1.31 -14.38
CA LYS A 44 -13.92 -0.77 -15.25
C LYS A 44 -12.51 -0.93 -14.66
N SER A 45 -12.36 -1.66 -13.56
CA SER A 45 -11.05 -2.05 -13.01
C SER A 45 -10.53 -3.32 -13.68
N THR A 46 -9.31 -3.72 -13.34
CA THR A 46 -8.74 -5.01 -13.73
C THR A 46 -9.20 -6.17 -12.84
N ASP A 47 -10.00 -5.90 -11.80
CA ASP A 47 -10.58 -6.89 -10.88
C ASP A 47 -12.07 -6.58 -10.65
N PRO A 48 -12.93 -6.71 -11.69
CA PRO A 48 -14.34 -6.38 -11.60
C PRO A 48 -15.14 -7.30 -10.67
N GLU A 49 -14.64 -8.51 -10.40
CA GLU A 49 -15.27 -9.49 -9.50
C GLU A 49 -14.86 -9.32 -8.03
N ALA A 50 -14.05 -8.30 -7.72
CA ALA A 50 -13.55 -7.99 -6.37
C ALA A 50 -12.84 -9.16 -5.69
N THR A 51 -12.02 -9.91 -6.45
CA THR A 51 -11.30 -11.08 -5.92
C THR A 51 -10.13 -10.67 -5.02
N ILE A 52 -9.54 -9.49 -5.26
CA ILE A 52 -8.46 -8.92 -4.46
C ILE A 52 -9.05 -8.15 -3.28
N LYS A 53 -8.55 -8.40 -2.07
CA LYS A 53 -8.85 -7.54 -0.94
C LYS A 53 -7.97 -6.30 -1.04
N GLN A 54 -8.55 -5.11 -0.89
CA GLN A 54 -7.83 -3.85 -0.97
C GLN A 54 -7.96 -3.07 0.35
N PRO A 55 -7.23 -3.46 1.42
CA PRO A 55 -7.36 -2.84 2.75
C PRO A 55 -7.05 -1.34 2.76
N TYR A 56 -6.21 -0.88 1.84
CA TYR A 56 -5.92 0.53 1.67
C TYR A 56 -5.93 0.91 0.20
N LEU A 57 -6.67 1.96 -0.11
CA LEU A 57 -6.62 2.67 -1.37
C LEU A 57 -6.63 4.16 -1.04
N GLN A 58 -5.63 4.88 -1.52
CA GLN A 58 -5.46 6.30 -1.25
C GLN A 58 -6.70 7.12 -1.66
N ASN A 59 -7.15 7.99 -0.75
CA ASN A 59 -8.18 9.00 -0.98
C ASN A 59 -8.05 10.10 0.10
N PRO A 60 -7.81 11.37 -0.23
CA PRO A 60 -7.69 11.96 -1.57
C PRO A 60 -6.40 11.55 -2.31
N ALA A 61 -6.32 11.87 -3.60
CA ALA A 61 -5.08 11.69 -4.37
C ALA A 61 -3.96 12.55 -3.78
N SER A 62 -2.78 11.97 -3.62
CA SER A 62 -1.57 12.67 -3.19
C SER A 62 -0.32 11.90 -3.62
N GLY A 63 0.81 12.58 -3.75
CA GLY A 63 2.12 11.98 -3.85
C GLY A 63 2.55 11.29 -2.55
N GLY A 64 3.84 11.03 -2.42
CA GLY A 64 4.44 10.47 -1.21
C GLY A 64 5.26 9.21 -1.43
N PHE A 65 5.39 8.43 -0.37
CA PHE A 65 6.33 7.31 -0.32
C PHE A 65 5.88 6.21 0.64
N LEU A 66 6.41 5.01 0.41
CA LEU A 66 6.29 3.89 1.32
C LEU A 66 7.53 3.83 2.23
N HIS A 67 7.35 4.02 3.53
CA HIS A 67 8.39 3.83 4.53
C HIS A 67 8.29 2.41 5.10
N VAL A 68 9.34 1.61 4.90
CA VAL A 68 9.43 0.24 5.39
C VAL A 68 10.45 0.17 6.52
N THR A 69 10.04 -0.31 7.69
CA THR A 69 10.91 -0.46 8.87
C THR A 69 10.98 -1.92 9.29
N SER A 70 12.19 -2.47 9.37
CA SER A 70 12.46 -3.80 9.91
C SER A 70 12.97 -3.68 11.34
N LEU A 71 12.25 -4.26 12.29
CA LEU A 71 12.62 -4.28 13.71
C LEU A 71 13.02 -5.71 14.09
N ALA A 72 14.23 -5.84 14.65
CA ALA A 72 14.69 -7.10 15.21
C ALA A 72 13.83 -7.52 16.41
N ALA A 73 13.76 -8.83 16.68
CA ALA A 73 13.12 -9.33 17.88
C ALA A 73 13.82 -8.79 19.14
N GLN A 74 13.02 -8.49 20.15
CA GLN A 74 13.46 -8.11 21.49
C GLN A 74 12.99 -9.18 22.49
N THR A 75 13.50 -9.15 23.72
CA THR A 75 13.21 -10.18 24.75
C THR A 75 11.70 -10.43 24.97
N SER A 76 10.86 -9.42 24.75
CA SER A 76 9.41 -9.49 24.92
C SER A 76 8.60 -9.25 23.63
N GLN A 77 9.25 -9.13 22.46
CA GLN A 77 8.58 -8.75 21.22
C GLN A 77 9.17 -9.48 20.02
N ALA A 78 8.32 -10.13 19.22
CA ALA A 78 8.74 -10.76 17.97
C ALA A 78 9.28 -9.72 16.97
N ALA A 79 10.10 -10.17 16.02
CA ALA A 79 10.55 -9.31 14.92
C ALA A 79 9.34 -8.77 14.13
N GLN A 80 9.43 -7.53 13.67
CA GLN A 80 8.34 -6.87 12.95
C GLN A 80 8.82 -6.24 11.65
N LEU A 81 7.94 -6.27 10.65
CA LEU A 81 8.09 -5.48 9.43
C LEU A 81 6.91 -4.51 9.34
N ILE A 82 7.20 -3.22 9.37
CA ILE A 82 6.20 -2.15 9.38
C ILE A 82 6.19 -1.45 8.03
N PHE A 83 5.03 -1.41 7.38
CA PHE A 83 4.79 -0.71 6.12
C PHE A 83 3.95 0.54 6.39
N GLN A 84 4.47 1.71 6.07
CA GLN A 84 3.79 2.99 6.27
C GLN A 84 3.69 3.76 4.96
N HIS A 85 2.47 3.94 4.49
CA HIS A 85 2.16 4.85 3.39
C HIS A 85 2.13 6.27 3.93
N ARG A 86 2.91 7.17 3.34
CA ARG A 86 2.97 8.58 3.71
C ARG A 86 2.68 9.46 2.52
N ASP A 87 2.01 10.59 2.73
CA ASP A 87 1.87 11.61 1.69
C ASP A 87 3.21 12.32 1.41
N GLU A 88 3.21 13.24 0.43
CA GLU A 88 4.42 13.99 0.05
C GLU A 88 4.96 14.91 1.16
N HIS A 89 4.15 15.21 2.18
CA HIS A 89 4.55 15.98 3.36
C HIS A 89 4.94 15.08 4.54
N GLY A 90 4.95 13.77 4.36
CA GLY A 90 5.34 12.79 5.37
C GLY A 90 4.21 12.41 6.35
N LYS A 91 2.98 12.88 6.16
CA LYS A 91 1.82 12.49 6.99
C LYS A 91 1.51 11.01 6.78
N LEU A 92 1.26 10.28 7.86
CA LEU A 92 0.86 8.88 7.80
C LEU A 92 -0.56 8.73 7.24
N LEU A 93 -0.72 7.91 6.20
CA LEU A 93 -2.01 7.62 5.55
C LEU A 93 -2.50 6.20 5.86
N ASN A 94 -1.59 5.23 5.93
CA ASN A 94 -1.90 3.83 6.25
C ASN A 94 -0.68 3.16 6.89
N GLN A 95 -0.93 2.23 7.82
CA GLN A 95 0.10 1.44 8.49
C GLN A 95 -0.31 -0.03 8.57
N VAL A 96 0.64 -0.92 8.23
CA VAL A 96 0.49 -2.36 8.41
C VAL A 96 1.71 -2.90 9.15
N VAL A 97 1.49 -3.64 10.23
CA VAL A 97 2.53 -4.32 11.02
C VAL A 97 2.44 -5.81 10.72
N LYS A 98 3.58 -6.43 10.40
CA LYS A 98 3.72 -7.86 10.11
C LYS A 98 4.73 -8.51 11.01
#